data_AF-A0A2E9IL54-F1
#
_entry.id   AF-A0A2E9IL54-F1
#
_cell.length_a   1.000
_cell.length_b   1.000
_cell.length_c   1.000
_cell.angle_alpha   90.00
_cell.angle_beta   90.00
_cell.angle_gamma   90.00
#
_symmetry.space_group_name_H-M   'P 1'
#
loop_
_entity.id
_entity.type
_entity.pdbx_description
1 polymer ?
#
loop_
_entity_poly.entity_id
_entity_poly.type
_entity_poly.pdbx_seq_one_letter_code
_entity_poly.pdbx_strand_id
1 'polypeptide(L)'
;MPMPNRPVCVTEFEAIEQLERLPSHPRIFLWSDAQRRCFSDWGFIASVRQGIPPEGIEAELDAWKGQYPDAWLAVDMRDGVIPPSTGTPLEEVLSAIGRPVLIIVSKSSDNEQWPQWVLPF
;
A
#
# COMPACT_ATOMS: atom_id res chain seq x y z
N MET A 1 3.63 -1.94 15.26
CA MET A 1 3.27 -0.79 14.38
C MET A 1 4.06 -0.91 13.09
N PRO A 2 3.46 -0.62 11.93
CA PRO A 2 4.19 -0.57 10.66
C PRO A 2 5.26 0.52 10.73
N MET A 3 6.50 0.16 10.38
CA MET A 3 7.63 1.09 10.41
C MET A 3 7.93 1.57 8.99
N PRO A 4 8.44 2.81 8.81
CA PRO A 4 8.92 3.27 7.52
C PRO A 4 9.89 2.26 6.88
N ASN A 5 9.72 2.01 5.59
CA ASN A 5 10.55 1.12 4.78
C ASN A 5 10.56 -0.35 5.23
N ARG A 6 9.62 -0.75 6.10
CA ARG A 6 9.36 -2.15 6.47
C ARG A 6 7.91 -2.48 6.19
N PRO A 7 7.58 -2.84 4.93
CA PRO A 7 6.22 -3.20 4.57
C PRO A 7 5.75 -4.40 5.39
N VAL A 8 4.47 -4.41 5.72
CA VAL A 8 3.80 -5.49 6.45
C VAL A 8 2.64 -6.03 5.63
N CYS A 9 2.39 -7.33 5.66
CA CYS A 9 1.26 -7.94 4.97
C CYS A 9 0.03 -8.05 5.88
N VAL A 10 -1.14 -7.86 5.29
CA VAL A 10 -2.38 -7.73 6.04
C VAL A 10 -3.56 -7.92 5.06
N THR A 11 -4.64 -8.56 5.49
CA THR A 11 -5.91 -8.57 4.75
C THR A 11 -6.67 -7.26 4.96
N GLU A 12 -7.62 -6.95 4.08
CA GLU A 12 -8.48 -5.78 4.24
C GLU A 12 -9.14 -5.71 5.63
N PHE A 13 -9.68 -6.83 6.11
CA PHE A 13 -10.33 -6.92 7.42
C PHE A 13 -9.35 -6.63 8.56
N GLU A 14 -8.19 -7.29 8.56
CA GLU A 14 -7.14 -7.08 9.57
C GLU A 14 -6.59 -5.64 9.54
N ALA A 15 -6.55 -5.00 8.38
CA ALA A 15 -6.10 -3.61 8.26
C ALA A 15 -7.06 -2.69 9.01
N ILE A 16 -8.36 -2.83 8.75
CA ILE A 16 -9.41 -2.01 9.37
C ILE A 16 -9.38 -2.20 10.89
N GLU A 17 -9.41 -3.44 11.38
CA GLU A 17 -9.36 -3.72 12.83
C GLU A 17 -8.12 -3.13 13.50
N GLN A 18 -6.95 -3.23 12.87
CA GLN A 18 -5.71 -2.72 13.47
C GLN A 18 -5.64 -1.19 13.43
N LEU A 19 -6.18 -0.56 12.38
CA LEU A 19 -6.24 0.90 12.24
C LEU A 19 -7.19 1.54 13.24
N GLU A 20 -8.31 0.88 13.57
CA GLU A 20 -9.24 1.33 14.60
C GLU A 20 -8.61 1.34 16.01
N ARG A 21 -7.62 0.46 16.23
CA ARG A 21 -6.89 0.37 17.51
C ARG A 21 -5.75 1.37 17.64
N LEU A 22 -5.44 2.15 16.60
CA LEU A 22 -4.38 3.15 16.66
C LEU A 22 -4.83 4.38 17.45
N PRO A 23 -3.92 5.01 18.22
CA PRO A 23 -4.23 6.25 18.94
C PRO A 23 -4.49 7.44 17.99
N SER A 24 -4.05 7.34 16.73
CA SER A 24 -4.25 8.32 15.68
C SER A 24 -4.58 7.61 14.39
N HIS A 25 -5.56 8.12 13.64
CA HIS A 25 -5.95 7.56 12.34
C HIS A 25 -5.12 8.21 11.22
N PRO A 26 -4.15 7.50 10.63
CA PRO A 26 -3.36 8.05 9.53
C PRO A 26 -4.24 8.20 8.29
N ARG A 27 -3.89 9.15 7.42
CA ARG A 27 -4.47 9.20 6.07
C ARG A 27 -3.84 8.10 5.24
N ILE A 28 -4.64 7.26 4.60
CA ILE A 28 -4.18 6.09 3.84
C ILE A 28 -4.59 6.23 2.39
N PHE A 29 -3.70 5.82 1.48
CA PHE A 29 -4.01 5.74 0.06
C PHE A 29 -3.78 4.32 -0.45
N LEU A 30 -4.78 3.76 -1.12
CA LEU A 30 -4.68 2.49 -1.82
C LEU A 30 -4.07 2.70 -3.21
N TRP A 31 -2.94 2.05 -3.44
CA TRP A 31 -2.27 1.95 -4.73
C TRP A 31 -2.72 0.67 -5.43
N SER A 32 -3.63 0.81 -6.40
CA SER A 32 -4.35 -0.31 -7.00
C SER A 32 -4.67 -0.07 -8.47
N ASP A 33 -5.04 -1.14 -9.18
CA ASP A 33 -5.42 -1.12 -10.58
C ASP A 33 -6.79 -0.45 -10.81
N ALA A 34 -7.64 -0.39 -9.77
CA ALA A 34 -9.00 0.09 -9.91
C ALA A 34 -9.53 0.80 -8.65
N GLN A 35 -10.02 2.03 -8.82
CA GLN A 35 -10.59 2.84 -7.74
C GLN A 35 -11.78 2.17 -7.04
N ARG A 36 -12.57 1.35 -7.74
CA ARG A 36 -13.71 0.62 -7.15
C ARG A 36 -13.32 -0.37 -6.05
N ARG A 37 -12.03 -0.69 -5.92
CA ARG A 37 -11.49 -1.59 -4.90
C ARG A 37 -11.00 -0.85 -3.66
N CYS A 38 -11.05 0.48 -3.69
CA CYS A 38 -10.67 1.36 -2.59
C CYS A 38 -11.71 1.31 -1.47
N PHE A 39 -11.24 1.38 -0.23
CA PHE A 39 -12.10 1.43 0.94
C PHE A 39 -12.69 2.84 1.08
N SER A 40 -13.87 2.96 1.70
CA SER A 40 -14.70 4.18 1.72
C SER A 40 -13.94 5.44 2.15
N ASP A 41 -12.98 5.29 3.06
CA ASP A 41 -12.27 6.42 3.69
C ASP A 41 -10.81 6.55 3.23
N TRP A 42 -10.38 5.71 2.28
CA TRP A 42 -9.01 5.73 1.77
C TRP A 42 -8.94 6.53 0.47
N GLY A 43 -7.82 7.23 0.28
CA GLY A 43 -7.50 7.82 -1.01
C GLY A 43 -7.09 6.75 -2.03
N PHE A 44 -7.09 7.10 -3.31
CA PHE A 44 -6.71 6.19 -4.38
C PHE A 44 -5.52 6.73 -5.18
N ILE A 45 -4.60 5.84 -5.52
CA ILE A 45 -3.50 6.06 -6.45
C ILE A 45 -3.55 4.94 -7.49
N ALA A 46 -3.51 5.27 -8.78
CA ALA A 46 -3.49 4.26 -9.81
C ALA A 46 -2.11 3.57 -9.83
N SER A 47 -2.11 2.23 -9.78
CA SER A 47 -0.88 1.43 -9.88
C SER A 47 -0.58 0.96 -11.29
N VAL A 48 -1.56 1.06 -12.19
CA VAL A 48 -1.43 0.77 -13.62
C VAL A 48 -2.36 1.70 -14.38
N ARG A 49 -1.90 2.24 -15.51
CA ARG A 49 -2.73 3.02 -16.44
C ARG A 49 -2.39 2.66 -17.87
N GLN A 50 -3.41 2.50 -18.71
CA GLN A 50 -3.20 2.17 -20.12
C GLN A 50 -2.42 3.29 -20.83
N GLY A 51 -1.35 2.92 -21.51
CA GLY A 51 -0.50 3.86 -22.26
C GLY A 51 0.46 4.69 -21.41
N ILE A 52 0.49 4.49 -20.09
CA ILE A 52 1.48 5.10 -19.21
C ILE A 52 2.56 4.05 -18.91
N PRO A 53 3.84 4.35 -19.18
CA PRO A 53 4.93 3.43 -18.87
C PRO A 53 5.17 3.37 -17.35
N PRO A 54 5.87 2.34 -16.85
CA PRO A 54 6.09 2.16 -15.42
C PRO A 54 6.72 3.37 -14.71
N GLU A 55 7.63 4.08 -15.37
CA GLU A 55 8.27 5.30 -14.85
C GLU A 55 7.25 6.43 -14.61
N GLY A 56 6.18 6.46 -15.42
CA GLY A 56 5.08 7.39 -15.23
C GLY A 56 4.26 7.08 -13.97
N ILE A 57 4.04 5.80 -13.68
CA ILE A 57 3.38 5.37 -12.45
C ILE A 57 4.24 5.71 -11.22
N GLU A 58 5.55 5.46 -11.29
CA GLU A 58 6.49 5.84 -10.22
C GLU A 58 6.54 7.36 -10.00
N ALA A 59 6.48 8.16 -11.07
CA ALA A 59 6.41 9.61 -10.98
C ALA A 59 5.10 10.10 -10.32
N GLU A 60 3.96 9.45 -10.59
CA GLU A 60 2.69 9.74 -9.89
C GLU A 60 2.82 9.41 -8.39
N LEU A 61 3.45 8.28 -8.05
CA LEU A 61 3.71 7.90 -6.66
C LEU A 61 4.65 8.90 -5.96
N ASP A 62 5.67 9.42 -6.65
CA ASP A 62 6.57 10.43 -6.10
C ASP A 62 5.91 11.80 -5.94
N ALA A 63 5.03 12.20 -6.88
CA ALA A 63 4.20 13.39 -6.73
C ALA A 63 3.25 13.25 -5.53
N TRP A 64 2.62 12.09 -5.34
CA TRP A 64 1.84 11.77 -4.14
C TRP A 64 2.70 11.87 -2.88
N LYS A 65 3.99 11.49 -2.96
CA LYS A 65 4.92 11.71 -1.86
C LYS A 65 5.07 13.18 -1.50
N GLY A 66 5.29 14.07 -2.46
CA GLY A 66 5.36 15.50 -2.18
C GLY A 66 4.07 16.06 -1.54
N GLN A 67 2.91 15.58 -1.96
CA GLN A 67 1.61 16.13 -1.52
C GLN A 67 1.17 15.65 -0.12
N TYR A 68 1.52 14.43 0.27
CA TYR A 68 1.04 13.81 1.50
C TYR A 68 2.18 13.23 2.34
N PRO A 69 2.95 14.06 3.06
CA PRO A 69 4.17 13.64 3.78
C PRO A 69 3.91 12.57 4.84
N ASP A 70 2.80 12.67 5.57
CA ASP A 70 2.46 11.80 6.70
C ASP A 70 1.50 10.65 6.33
N ALA A 71 1.12 10.54 5.05
CA ALA A 71 0.17 9.52 4.61
C ALA A 71 0.84 8.14 4.51
N TRP A 72 0.07 7.11 4.82
CA TRP A 72 0.49 5.73 4.66
C TRP A 72 0.13 5.24 3.26
N LEU A 73 0.97 4.37 2.72
CA LEU A 73 0.72 3.70 1.46
C LEU A 73 0.15 2.31 1.73
N ALA A 74 -0.96 1.98 1.08
CA ALA A 74 -1.43 0.61 1.00
C ALA A 74 -1.26 0.10 -0.43
N VAL A 75 -0.57 -1.02 -0.62
CA VAL A 75 -0.30 -1.62 -1.92
C VAL A 75 -1.27 -2.77 -2.11
N ASP A 76 -2.06 -2.74 -3.18
CA ASP A 76 -3.04 -3.78 -3.47
C ASP A 76 -2.40 -4.97 -4.19
N MET A 77 -2.25 -6.07 -3.47
CA MET A 77 -1.68 -7.34 -3.94
C MET A 77 -2.71 -8.49 -3.78
N ARG A 78 -4.00 -8.16 -3.72
CA ARG A 78 -5.09 -9.16 -3.66
C ARG A 78 -5.18 -9.96 -4.95
N ASP A 79 -5.75 -11.16 -4.85
CA ASP A 79 -5.92 -12.04 -6.02
C ASP A 79 -6.78 -11.35 -7.10
N GLY A 80 -6.31 -11.42 -8.35
CA GLY A 80 -6.98 -10.81 -9.49
C GLY A 80 -6.84 -9.28 -9.57
N VAL A 81 -5.96 -8.67 -8.78
CA VAL A 81 -5.48 -7.29 -8.97
C VAL A 81 -4.25 -7.33 -9.85
N ILE A 82 -4.14 -6.39 -10.78
CA ILE A 82 -2.91 -6.22 -11.56
C ILE A 82 -1.87 -5.56 -10.63
N PRO A 83 -0.71 -6.19 -10.39
CA PRO A 83 0.33 -5.60 -9.54
C PRO A 83 0.80 -4.25 -10.07
N PRO A 84 1.31 -3.36 -9.19
CA PRO A 84 1.82 -2.07 -9.62
C PRO A 84 2.85 -2.17 -10.75
N SER A 85 2.62 -1.40 -11.81
CA SER A 85 3.54 -1.31 -12.94
C SER A 85 4.69 -0.38 -12.56
N THR A 86 5.80 -0.98 -12.17
CA THR A 86 7.03 -0.30 -11.76
C THR A 86 8.18 -0.72 -12.67
N GLY A 87 9.05 0.23 -13.02
CA GLY A 87 10.26 -0.02 -13.81
C GLY A 87 11.40 -0.50 -12.92
N THR A 88 11.41 -0.03 -11.68
CA THR A 88 12.26 -0.51 -10.59
C THR A 88 11.57 -1.69 -9.88
N PRO A 89 12.30 -2.69 -9.35
CA PRO A 89 11.67 -3.76 -8.56
C PRO A 89 10.80 -3.20 -7.43
N LEU A 90 9.60 -3.78 -7.23
CA LEU A 90 8.61 -3.25 -6.30
C LEU A 90 9.18 -3.11 -4.88
N GLU A 91 9.98 -4.07 -4.42
CA GLU A 91 10.59 -4.06 -3.10
C GLU A 91 11.54 -2.86 -2.93
N GLU A 92 12.28 -2.51 -3.97
CA GLU A 92 13.15 -1.34 -3.98
C GLU A 92 12.32 -0.05 -3.90
N VAL A 93 11.25 0.06 -4.69
CA VAL A 93 10.31 1.20 -4.64
C VAL A 93 9.73 1.37 -3.23
N LEU A 94 9.27 0.27 -2.62
CA LEU A 94 8.64 0.29 -1.29
C LEU A 94 9.64 0.54 -0.17
N SER A 95 10.89 0.10 -0.32
CA SER A 95 11.96 0.40 0.66
C SER A 95 12.46 1.84 0.58
N ALA A 96 12.27 2.52 -0.57
CA ALA A 96 12.64 3.92 -0.78
C ALA A 96 11.51 4.92 -0.51
N ILE A 97 10.29 4.44 -0.20
CA ILE A 97 9.11 5.28 -0.05
C ILE A 97 9.19 6.23 1.16
N GLY A 98 9.98 5.88 2.19
CA GLY A 98 10.18 6.68 3.41
C GLY A 98 9.00 6.67 4.38
N ARG A 99 8.06 5.74 4.23
CA ARG A 99 6.74 5.76 4.91
C ARG A 99 6.27 4.38 5.33
N PRO A 100 5.32 4.30 6.27
CA PRO A 100 4.60 3.07 6.55
C PRO A 100 3.89 2.54 5.30
N VAL A 101 4.11 1.25 5.02
CA VAL A 101 3.52 0.54 3.88
C VAL A 101 2.74 -0.67 4.38
N LEU A 102 1.48 -0.78 3.95
CA LEU A 102 0.65 -1.96 4.14
C LEU A 102 0.55 -2.71 2.81
N ILE A 103 0.82 -4.01 2.79
CA ILE A 103 0.60 -4.87 1.63
C ILE A 103 -0.73 -5.58 1.84
N ILE A 104 -1.74 -5.18 1.06
CA ILE A 104 -3.09 -5.72 1.16
C ILE A 104 -3.18 -6.99 0.32
N VAL A 105 -3.45 -8.12 0.98
CA VAL A 105 -3.51 -9.45 0.35
C VAL A 105 -4.86 -10.12 0.62
N SER A 106 -5.25 -11.09 -0.20
CA SER A 106 -6.47 -11.89 0.03
C SER A 106 -6.35 -12.77 1.28
N LYS A 107 -5.14 -13.28 1.53
CA LYS A 107 -4.81 -14.16 2.66
C LYS A 107 -3.44 -13.76 3.20
N SER A 108 -3.38 -13.35 4.46
CA SER A 108 -2.15 -12.94 5.13
C SER A 108 -1.28 -14.11 5.57
N SER A 109 -1.88 -15.26 5.89
CA SER A 109 -1.18 -16.46 6.38
C SER A 109 -0.21 -17.10 5.37
N ASP A 110 -0.37 -16.80 4.09
CA ASP A 110 0.34 -17.47 2.99
C ASP A 110 1.43 -16.56 2.38
N ASN A 111 1.72 -15.41 3.00
CA ASN A 111 2.72 -14.47 2.50
C ASN A 111 4.08 -14.68 3.19
N GLU A 112 5.06 -15.19 2.43
CA GLU A 112 6.44 -15.38 2.91
C GLU A 112 7.31 -14.14 2.75
N GLN A 113 6.85 -13.15 1.98
CA GLN A 113 7.65 -12.01 1.53
C GLN A 113 7.70 -10.87 2.55
N TRP A 114 6.58 -10.59 3.22
CA TRP A 114 6.48 -9.53 4.22
C TRP A 114 5.90 -10.07 5.52
N PRO A 115 6.37 -9.57 6.68
CA PRO A 115 5.84 -9.97 7.97
C PRO A 115 4.37 -9.54 8.11
N GLN A 116 3.56 -10.39 8.73
CA GLN A 116 2.17 -10.05 9.02
C GLN A 116 2.10 -8.87 9.99
N TRP A 117 1.22 -7.92 9.72
CA TRP A 117 0.94 -6.87 10.68
C TRP A 117 0.14 -7.45 11.84
N VAL A 118 0.75 -7.49 13.01
CA VAL A 118 0.10 -7.84 14.27
C VAL A 118 0.40 -6.74 15.28
N LEU A 119 -0.62 -6.12 15.85
CA LEU A 119 -0.46 -5.26 17.02
C LEU A 119 -0.31 -6.13 18.28
N PRO A 120 0.70 -5.88 19.14
CA PRO A 120 0.77 -6.54 20.43
C PRO A 120 -0.51 -6.23 21.23
N PHE A 121 -1.01 -7.26 21.91
CA PHE A 121 -2.19 -7.22 22.78
C PHE A 121 -1.93 -6.39 24.04
#